data_AF-A0A936U7F1-F1
#
_entry.id   AF-A0A936U7F1-F1
#
_cell.length_a   1.000
_cell.length_b   1.000
_cell.length_c   1.000
_cell.angle_alpha   90.00
_cell.angle_beta   90.00
_cell.angle_gamma   90.00
#
_symmetry.space_group_name_H-M   'P 1'
#
loop_
_entity.id
_entity.type
_entity.pdbx_description
1 polymer ?
#
loop_
_entity_poly.entity_id
_entity_poly.type
_entity_poly.pdbx_seq_one_letter_code
_entity_poly.pdbx_strand_id
1 'polypeptide(L)'
;MPNELKQALAAVGARGVNALTSHDLTAYVADLPSRALPVWAELEADRLTGPSFRAMSTELDTITEEKLRAMDNGDRCLAQATTAALYPDHPYGRDVLGSLEDVLRLHAEPIEAFHSRWYRPPHLAVILAGDVAVGPTIRLLERTIGALELGPSDPRPEPPPPAPLPPLTEVTLAHHGDPEQRIAWRGVPWGHPDHEAILLADMALNNRGGGLLDRLVQRQALRAAGSSPSFRAFGGAFLVWARPRPDQDAEALTRLLLEPIEALCAGDFTEDDLAAAALNFELGERARLERNDAQVQAMSTAFLSGRGWEFSAGWLNRLRQLSKADVVAAAQRLFAGPQVRVQRISGEPTRATLSFTKGEPTANGAGHSPLFESLAALPLEEAPLQVLVEGVHYQRAEGLSGVHYAVPSPYNNGLSRLTLNLERGGGHDPTFGLAIRLWERSGVGEKRLEDVEDALYRKGVSFGVSSGRWATRLTWAGPEEAIPWAVDLARERLRRPTLDDTTHRQVIEDVITRRRERRRRRSAGWRPCAARRSGDRDLPRAHRAPQRRGSARPDLSRPALKARRAR
;
A
#
# COMPACT_ATOMS: atom_id res chain seq x y z
N MET A 1 32.70 -2.94 8.37
CA MET A 1 31.57 -3.82 7.96
C MET A 1 30.43 -3.03 7.32
N PRO A 2 29.87 -3.44 6.16
CA PRO A 2 28.69 -2.81 5.55
C PRO A 2 27.38 -3.09 6.29
N ASN A 3 26.40 -2.18 6.19
CA ASN A 3 25.03 -2.36 6.72
C ASN A 3 24.94 -2.71 8.22
N GLU A 4 25.89 -2.24 9.01
CA GLU A 4 26.02 -2.60 10.43
C GLU A 4 24.78 -2.25 11.26
N LEU A 5 24.21 -1.05 11.07
CA LEU A 5 22.98 -0.64 11.73
C LEU A 5 21.82 -1.62 11.50
N LYS A 6 21.66 -2.09 10.26
CA LYS A 6 20.61 -3.07 9.92
C LYS A 6 20.87 -4.43 10.57
N GLN A 7 22.13 -4.83 10.69
CA GLN A 7 22.52 -6.06 11.38
C GLN A 7 22.23 -5.96 12.89
N ALA A 8 22.58 -4.83 13.52
CA ALA A 8 22.31 -4.58 14.94
C ALA A 8 20.80 -4.62 15.24
N LEU A 9 19.99 -3.91 14.44
CA LEU A 9 18.54 -3.94 14.56
C LEU A 9 17.96 -5.36 14.33
N ALA A 10 18.47 -6.09 13.34
CA ALA A 10 18.01 -7.46 13.09
C ALA A 10 18.35 -8.42 14.25
N ALA A 11 19.51 -8.27 14.89
CA ALA A 11 19.93 -9.08 16.03
C ALA A 11 18.98 -8.93 17.24
N VAL A 12 18.37 -7.75 17.40
CA VAL A 12 17.38 -7.48 18.45
C VAL A 12 15.94 -7.81 18.05
N GLY A 13 15.75 -8.42 16.88
CA GLY A 13 14.46 -8.89 16.37
C GLY A 13 13.68 -7.84 15.56
N ALA A 14 14.30 -6.71 15.21
CA ALA A 14 13.66 -5.73 14.35
C ALA A 14 13.41 -6.29 12.94
N ARG A 15 12.29 -5.89 12.35
CA ARG A 15 11.82 -6.25 11.02
C ARG A 15 11.45 -4.97 10.28
N GLY A 16 11.33 -5.08 8.96
CA GLY A 16 10.90 -3.95 8.14
C GLY A 16 11.84 -2.74 8.15
N VAL A 17 13.09 -2.89 8.63
CA VAL A 17 14.11 -1.83 8.65
C VAL A 17 14.31 -1.28 7.24
N ASN A 18 13.91 -0.03 7.03
CA ASN A 18 13.93 0.63 5.73
C ASN A 18 14.04 2.15 5.88
N ALA A 19 14.33 2.83 4.77
CA ALA A 19 14.23 4.27 4.65
C ALA A 19 13.40 4.64 3.41
N LEU A 20 12.80 5.83 3.43
CA LEU A 20 12.13 6.41 2.28
C LEU A 20 12.35 7.91 2.23
N THR A 21 12.39 8.43 1.02
CA THR A 21 12.46 9.87 0.74
C THR A 21 11.24 10.25 -0.09
N SER A 22 10.64 11.38 0.24
CA SER A 22 9.55 12.01 -0.50
C SER A 22 9.85 13.49 -0.71
N HIS A 23 8.88 14.24 -1.24
CA HIS A 23 9.06 15.68 -1.45
C HIS A 23 9.14 16.49 -0.15
N ASP A 24 8.52 16.00 0.94
CA ASP A 24 8.38 16.75 2.19
C ASP A 24 9.11 16.12 3.38
N LEU A 25 9.62 14.89 3.25
CA LEU A 25 10.30 14.19 4.34
C LEU A 25 11.25 13.08 3.88
N THR A 26 12.21 12.78 4.75
CA THR A 26 12.95 11.51 4.80
C THR A 26 12.54 10.76 6.07
N ALA A 27 12.15 9.49 5.96
CA ALA A 27 11.75 8.67 7.11
C ALA A 27 12.60 7.40 7.19
N TYR A 28 13.01 7.07 8.41
CA TYR A 28 13.61 5.79 8.78
C TYR A 28 12.58 5.00 9.58
N VAL A 29 12.29 3.77 9.14
CA VAL A 29 11.22 2.96 9.72
C VAL A 29 11.77 1.60 10.14
N ALA A 30 11.31 1.13 11.29
CA ALA A 30 11.56 -0.21 11.79
C ALA A 30 10.35 -0.66 12.62
N ASP A 31 10.05 -1.95 12.55
CA ASP A 31 9.14 -2.63 13.47
C ASP A 31 9.99 -3.45 14.43
N LEU A 32 9.89 -3.20 15.73
CA LEU A 32 10.77 -3.81 16.72
C LEU A 32 10.03 -4.17 18.01
N PRO A 33 10.42 -5.26 18.69
CA PRO A 33 9.90 -5.57 20.02
C PRO A 33 10.14 -4.39 20.98
N SER A 34 9.18 -4.00 21.81
CA SER A 34 9.28 -2.83 22.71
C SER A 34 10.54 -2.84 23.58
N ARG A 35 11.01 -4.02 24.02
CA ARG A 35 12.28 -4.22 24.74
C ARG A 35 13.55 -3.77 23.99
N ALA A 36 13.49 -3.69 22.66
CA ALA A 36 14.61 -3.27 21.80
C ALA A 36 14.67 -1.75 21.60
N LEU A 37 13.73 -0.99 22.18
CA LEU A 37 13.68 0.46 22.05
C LEU A 37 14.97 1.17 22.51
N PRO A 38 15.66 0.76 23.60
CA PRO A 38 16.95 1.35 23.96
C PRO A 38 18.01 1.19 22.87
N VAL A 39 18.14 -0.01 22.30
CA VAL A 39 19.10 -0.29 21.21
C VAL A 39 18.78 0.56 19.98
N TRP A 40 17.50 0.66 19.62
CA TRP A 40 17.06 1.50 18.52
C TRP A 40 17.38 2.98 18.76
N ALA A 41 17.12 3.50 19.97
CA ALA A 41 17.35 4.91 20.28
C ALA A 41 18.84 5.29 20.22
N GLU A 42 19.73 4.41 20.68
CA GLU A 42 21.19 4.59 20.57
C GLU A 42 21.66 4.59 19.10
N LEU A 43 21.15 3.65 18.29
CA LEU A 43 21.51 3.56 16.87
C LEU A 43 20.99 4.76 16.05
N GLU A 44 19.80 5.25 16.36
CA GLU A 44 19.27 6.45 15.72
C GLU A 44 19.97 7.72 16.20
N ALA A 45 20.43 7.77 17.45
CA ALA A 45 21.29 8.85 17.93
C ALA A 45 22.63 8.88 17.17
N ASP A 46 23.27 7.73 16.98
CA ASP A 46 24.52 7.61 16.19
C ASP A 46 24.33 8.04 14.73
N ARG A 47 23.18 7.71 14.12
CA ARG A 47 22.85 8.18 12.75
C ARG A 47 22.84 9.70 12.63
N LEU A 48 22.44 10.41 13.69
CA LEU A 48 22.27 11.86 13.69
C LEU A 48 23.57 12.62 13.95
N THR A 49 24.57 12.02 14.61
CA THR A 49 25.78 12.72 15.04
C THR A 49 26.88 12.80 13.98
N GLY A 50 26.99 11.83 13.08
CA GLY A 50 28.05 11.85 12.06
C GLY A 50 28.20 10.54 11.28
N PRO A 51 27.38 10.31 10.24
CA PRO A 51 27.58 9.17 9.36
C PRO A 51 28.97 9.21 8.70
N SER A 52 29.68 8.08 8.72
CA SER A 52 31.08 8.04 8.28
C SER A 52 31.32 8.01 6.77
N PHE A 53 30.24 7.92 5.96
CA PHE A 53 30.24 7.88 4.48
C PHE A 53 31.26 6.92 3.81
N ARG A 54 31.81 5.94 4.54
CA ARG A 54 32.90 5.05 4.07
C ARG A 54 32.53 4.21 2.84
N ALA A 55 31.25 3.89 2.66
CA ALA A 55 30.73 3.11 1.55
C ALA A 55 30.15 3.97 0.41
N MET A 56 30.43 5.28 0.38
CA MET A 56 29.77 6.22 -0.52
C MET A 56 29.86 5.83 -2.00
N SER A 57 31.03 5.39 -2.49
CA SER A 57 31.16 4.99 -3.90
C SER A 57 30.23 3.83 -4.27
N THR A 58 30.08 2.84 -3.40
CA THR A 58 29.16 1.71 -3.61
C THR A 58 27.69 2.15 -3.53
N GLU A 59 27.36 3.10 -2.66
CA GLU A 59 26.01 3.66 -2.57
C GLU A 59 25.68 4.52 -3.80
N LEU A 60 26.61 5.33 -4.31
CA LEU A 60 26.43 6.09 -5.55
C LEU A 60 26.20 5.18 -6.75
N ASP A 61 26.94 4.06 -6.84
CA ASP A 61 26.71 3.05 -7.87
C ASP A 61 25.29 2.47 -7.78
N THR A 62 24.82 2.20 -6.55
CA THR A 62 23.48 1.65 -6.29
C THR A 62 22.38 2.66 -6.63
N ILE A 63 22.54 3.93 -6.24
CA ILE A 63 21.62 5.03 -6.57
C ILE A 63 21.58 5.26 -8.09
N THR A 64 22.73 5.18 -8.75
CA THR A 64 22.81 5.29 -10.21
C THR A 64 22.03 4.15 -10.87
N GLU A 65 22.26 2.88 -10.47
CA GLU A 65 21.47 1.74 -10.93
C GLU A 65 19.96 1.92 -10.67
N GLU A 66 19.58 2.46 -9.51
CA GLU A 66 18.18 2.75 -9.19
C GLU A 66 17.59 3.82 -10.12
N LYS A 67 18.32 4.92 -10.37
CA LYS A 67 17.91 5.97 -11.29
C LYS A 67 17.73 5.43 -12.71
N LEU A 68 18.67 4.61 -13.17
CA LEU A 68 18.59 3.93 -14.47
C LEU A 68 17.33 3.07 -14.58
N ARG A 69 17.08 2.20 -13.59
CA ARG A 69 15.87 1.37 -13.54
C ARG A 69 14.58 2.19 -13.45
N ALA A 70 14.63 3.34 -12.77
CA ALA A 70 13.49 4.25 -12.69
C ALA A 70 13.20 4.91 -14.04
N MET A 71 14.24 5.27 -14.80
CA MET A 71 14.12 5.81 -16.16
C MET A 71 13.64 4.76 -17.17
N ASP A 72 13.90 3.48 -16.94
CA ASP A 72 13.39 2.38 -17.78
C ASP A 72 11.94 1.98 -17.41
N ASN A 73 11.34 2.61 -16.39
CA ASN A 73 9.99 2.36 -15.95
C ASN A 73 9.02 3.42 -16.48
N GLY A 74 8.25 3.06 -17.50
CA GLY A 74 7.33 3.98 -18.16
C GLY A 74 6.23 4.56 -17.25
N ASP A 75 5.82 3.87 -16.19
CA ASP A 75 4.82 4.39 -15.24
C ASP A 75 5.44 5.46 -14.33
N ARG A 76 6.72 5.29 -13.95
CA ARG A 76 7.49 6.30 -13.19
C ARG A 76 7.81 7.51 -14.05
N CYS A 77 8.23 7.33 -15.29
CA CYS A 77 8.47 8.42 -16.23
C CYS A 77 7.19 9.23 -16.50
N LEU A 78 6.04 8.56 -16.69
CA LEU A 78 4.74 9.21 -16.84
C LEU A 78 4.34 9.98 -15.58
N ALA A 79 4.59 9.44 -14.38
CA ALA A 79 4.35 10.14 -13.11
C ALA A 79 5.22 11.39 -12.97
N GLN A 80 6.51 11.27 -13.27
CA GLN A 80 7.47 12.36 -13.20
C GLN A 80 7.13 13.48 -14.21
N ALA A 81 6.77 13.13 -15.44
CA ALA A 81 6.34 14.10 -16.44
C ALA A 81 5.08 14.85 -15.99
N THR A 82 4.14 14.16 -15.33
CA THR A 82 2.92 14.78 -14.77
C THR A 82 3.26 15.78 -13.66
N THR A 83 4.09 15.39 -12.69
CA THR A 83 4.46 16.29 -11.59
C THR A 83 5.33 17.46 -12.05
N ALA A 84 6.26 17.22 -12.98
CA ALA A 84 7.09 18.28 -13.56
C ALA A 84 6.26 19.33 -14.31
N ALA A 85 5.28 18.89 -15.10
CA ALA A 85 4.38 19.80 -15.80
C ALA A 85 3.41 20.55 -14.86
N LEU A 86 2.99 19.92 -13.75
CA LEU A 86 2.19 20.60 -12.72
C LEU A 86 3.00 21.65 -11.93
N TYR A 87 4.29 21.41 -11.71
CA TYR A 87 5.13 22.20 -10.81
C TYR A 87 6.46 22.60 -11.48
N PRO A 88 6.43 23.38 -12.59
CA PRO A 88 7.64 23.83 -13.26
C PRO A 88 8.49 24.67 -12.28
N ASP A 89 9.80 24.41 -12.28
CA ASP A 89 10.84 25.04 -11.44
C ASP A 89 10.65 24.93 -9.91
N HIS A 90 9.55 24.34 -9.45
CA HIS A 90 9.23 24.15 -8.05
C HIS A 90 9.77 22.78 -7.55
N PRO A 91 10.19 22.63 -6.27
CA PRO A 91 10.68 21.35 -5.73
C PRO A 91 9.74 20.16 -5.95
N TYR A 92 8.43 20.40 -6.00
CA TYR A 92 7.41 19.37 -6.30
C TYR A 92 7.40 18.85 -7.73
N GLY A 93 8.04 19.54 -8.67
CA GLY A 93 8.24 19.06 -10.04
C GLY A 93 9.54 18.28 -10.23
N ARG A 94 10.42 18.24 -9.22
CA ARG A 94 11.72 17.55 -9.29
C ARG A 94 11.56 16.07 -8.95
N ASP A 95 12.33 15.22 -9.61
CA ASP A 95 12.41 13.80 -9.25
C ASP A 95 13.09 13.69 -7.88
N VAL A 96 12.50 12.93 -6.97
CA VAL A 96 13.07 12.65 -5.64
C VAL A 96 14.43 11.95 -5.77
N LEU A 97 14.66 11.16 -6.82
CA LEU A 97 15.96 10.56 -7.11
C LEU A 97 17.00 11.54 -7.69
N GLY A 98 16.61 12.79 -7.97
CA GLY A 98 17.45 13.76 -8.65
C GLY A 98 17.58 13.50 -10.15
N SER A 99 18.35 14.34 -10.85
CA SER A 99 18.71 14.09 -12.25
C SER A 99 19.86 13.09 -12.34
N LEU A 100 19.99 12.39 -13.48
CA LEU A 100 21.12 11.48 -13.67
C LEU A 100 22.46 12.23 -13.66
N GLU A 101 22.47 13.46 -14.17
CA GLU A 101 23.66 14.33 -14.16
C GLU A 101 24.08 14.72 -12.73
N ASP A 102 23.12 15.08 -11.88
CA ASP A 102 23.40 15.42 -10.48
C ASP A 102 23.91 14.20 -9.72
N VAL A 103 23.27 13.03 -9.89
CA VAL A 103 23.69 11.78 -9.23
C VAL A 103 25.14 11.42 -9.58
N LEU A 104 25.54 11.58 -10.85
CA LEU A 104 26.90 11.31 -11.30
C LEU A 104 27.95 12.33 -10.81
N ARG A 105 27.52 13.51 -10.32
CA ARG A 105 28.40 14.58 -9.79
C ARG A 105 28.45 14.63 -8.26
N LEU A 106 27.61 13.84 -7.57
CA LEU A 106 27.59 13.80 -6.11
C LEU A 106 28.94 13.34 -5.54
N HIS A 107 29.40 14.04 -4.51
CA HIS A 107 30.59 13.73 -3.72
C HIS A 107 30.32 14.07 -2.25
N ALA A 108 31.23 13.70 -1.34
CA ALA A 108 30.95 13.66 0.10
C ALA A 108 30.55 15.03 0.68
N GLU A 109 31.25 16.10 0.31
CA GLU A 109 31.10 17.43 0.91
C GLU A 109 29.66 17.98 0.84
N PRO A 110 28.96 18.02 -0.32
CA PRO A 110 27.54 18.42 -0.36
C PRO A 110 26.60 17.56 0.49
N ILE A 111 26.88 16.26 0.62
CA ILE A 111 26.05 15.33 1.41
C ILE A 111 26.27 15.57 2.91
N GLU A 112 27.51 15.72 3.34
CA GLU A 112 27.88 16.07 4.71
C GLU A 112 27.29 17.42 5.12
N ALA A 113 27.36 18.41 4.22
CA ALA A 113 26.74 19.72 4.42
C ALA A 113 25.21 19.62 4.52
N PHE A 114 24.56 18.81 3.66
CA PHE A 114 23.12 18.58 3.72
C PHE A 114 22.71 17.89 5.02
N HIS A 115 23.41 16.84 5.44
CA HIS A 115 23.15 16.13 6.69
C HIS A 115 23.32 17.06 7.88
N SER A 116 24.44 17.77 7.95
CA SER A 116 24.76 18.74 9.02
C SER A 116 23.78 19.93 9.06
N ARG A 117 23.07 20.22 7.98
CA ARG A 117 22.09 21.30 7.95
C ARG A 117 20.71 20.84 8.40
N TRP A 118 20.26 19.68 7.89
CA TRP A 118 18.85 19.27 8.00
C TRP A 118 18.57 18.17 9.02
N TYR A 119 19.55 17.36 9.40
CA TYR A 119 19.38 16.28 10.39
C TYR A 119 19.60 16.80 11.81
N ARG A 120 18.83 17.82 12.17
CA ARG A 120 18.92 18.55 13.45
C ARG A 120 17.59 18.49 14.22
N PRO A 121 17.60 18.51 15.57
CA PRO A 121 16.40 18.25 16.38
C PRO A 121 15.15 19.06 16.01
N PRO A 122 15.24 20.37 15.65
CA PRO A 122 14.07 21.15 15.24
C PRO A 122 13.37 20.67 13.96
N HIS A 123 13.99 19.78 13.19
CA HIS A 123 13.44 19.19 11.96
C HIS A 123 13.09 17.70 12.10
N LEU A 124 13.27 17.12 13.29
CA LEU A 124 13.08 15.70 13.54
C LEU A 124 11.78 15.44 14.30
N ALA A 125 11.10 14.37 13.93
CA ALA A 125 9.99 13.81 14.69
C ALA A 125 10.27 12.33 14.94
N VAL A 126 10.18 11.92 16.20
CA VAL A 126 10.15 10.50 16.59
C VAL A 126 8.70 10.10 16.80
N ILE A 127 8.24 9.12 16.02
CA ILE A 127 6.85 8.68 16.04
C ILE A 127 6.83 7.18 16.31
N LEU A 128 6.21 6.80 17.43
CA LEU A 128 6.16 5.43 17.91
C LEU A 128 4.69 5.01 18.09
N ALA A 129 4.34 3.81 17.64
CA ALA A 129 3.02 3.21 17.89
C ALA A 129 3.17 1.73 18.25
N GLY A 130 2.38 1.27 19.22
CA GLY A 130 2.41 -0.10 19.73
C GLY A 130 2.43 -0.13 21.26
N ASP A 131 3.04 -1.17 21.81
CA ASP A 131 3.25 -1.33 23.26
C ASP A 131 4.33 -0.38 23.78
N VAL A 132 3.96 0.89 24.01
CA VAL A 132 4.89 1.97 24.39
C VAL A 132 4.56 2.49 25.78
N ALA A 133 5.48 2.27 26.73
CA ALA A 133 5.44 2.90 28.04
C ALA A 133 5.90 4.37 27.95
N VAL A 134 4.94 5.29 27.75
CA VAL A 134 5.20 6.71 27.40
C VAL A 134 6.26 7.39 28.29
N GLY A 135 6.08 7.35 29.62
CA GLY A 135 7.01 8.02 30.55
C GLY A 135 8.46 7.50 30.46
N PRO A 136 8.69 6.19 30.60
CA PRO A 136 10.01 5.58 30.36
C PRO A 136 10.59 5.88 28.98
N THR A 137 9.77 5.82 27.92
CA THR A 137 10.20 6.10 26.55
C THR A 137 10.67 7.54 26.37
N ILE A 138 9.93 8.53 26.88
CA ILE A 138 10.35 9.94 26.83
C ILE A 138 11.71 10.10 27.51
N ARG A 139 11.90 9.55 28.71
CA ARG A 139 13.19 9.62 29.41
C ARG A 139 14.34 8.94 28.67
N LEU A 140 14.06 7.87 27.94
CA LEU A 140 15.05 7.22 27.07
C LEU A 140 15.44 8.16 25.93
N LEU A 141 14.46 8.71 25.22
CA LEU A 141 14.68 9.63 24.10
C LEU A 141 15.40 10.91 24.52
N GLU A 142 15.07 11.48 25.68
CA GLU A 142 15.74 12.65 26.25
C GLU A 142 17.22 12.40 26.49
N ARG A 143 17.58 11.20 26.98
CA ARG A 143 18.98 10.83 27.26
C ARG A 143 19.79 10.43 26.03
N THR A 144 19.14 10.00 24.95
CA THR A 144 19.81 9.58 23.72
C THR A 144 19.75 10.68 22.66
N ILE A 145 18.62 10.80 21.95
CA ILE A 145 18.43 11.73 20.84
C ILE A 145 18.33 13.17 21.32
N GLY A 146 17.66 13.41 22.46
CA GLY A 146 17.48 14.74 23.04
C GLY A 146 18.75 15.34 23.64
N ALA A 147 19.72 14.49 24.00
CA ALA A 147 21.00 14.92 24.55
C ALA A 147 22.03 15.33 23.48
N LEU A 148 21.69 15.18 22.19
CA LEU A 148 22.61 15.47 21.09
C LEU A 148 22.82 16.98 20.93
N GLU A 149 24.05 17.44 21.13
CA GLU A 149 24.48 18.82 20.89
C GLU A 149 24.80 19.04 19.40
N LEU A 150 23.75 19.21 18.60
CA LEU A 150 23.85 19.30 17.14
C LEU A 150 23.98 20.75 16.63
N GLY A 151 24.25 21.74 17.48
CA GLY A 151 24.42 23.14 17.05
C GLY A 151 23.13 23.79 16.48
N PRO A 152 23.23 25.01 15.92
CA PRO A 152 22.07 25.74 15.41
C PRO A 152 21.46 25.07 14.17
N SER A 153 20.15 25.20 13.99
CA SER A 153 19.43 24.76 12.80
C SER A 153 18.84 25.96 12.05
N ASP A 154 18.78 25.87 10.74
CA ASP A 154 18.04 26.81 9.92
C ASP A 154 16.52 26.69 10.17
N PRO A 155 15.71 27.72 9.87
CA PRO A 155 14.27 27.53 9.81
C PRO A 155 13.90 26.52 8.72
N ARG A 156 12.74 25.86 8.88
CA ARG A 156 12.19 24.97 7.85
C ARG A 156 12.06 25.75 6.54
N PRO A 157 12.59 25.26 5.41
CA PRO A 157 12.52 25.96 4.15
C PRO A 157 11.08 25.94 3.63
N GLU A 158 10.56 27.13 3.32
CA GLU A 158 9.31 27.28 2.58
C GLU A 158 9.65 27.49 1.10
N PRO A 159 9.13 26.64 0.19
CA PRO A 159 9.37 26.84 -1.23
C PRO A 159 8.61 28.09 -1.72
N PRO A 160 9.12 28.77 -2.76
CA PRO A 160 8.38 29.87 -3.38
C PRO A 160 7.04 29.37 -3.94
N PRO A 161 6.01 30.22 -4.03
CA PRO A 161 4.76 29.86 -4.69
C PRO A 161 5.01 29.27 -6.09
N PRO A 162 4.30 28.21 -6.50
CA PRO A 162 4.45 27.64 -7.84
C PRO A 162 4.15 28.66 -8.93
N ALA A 163 4.96 28.67 -10.00
CA ALA A 163 4.73 29.54 -11.15
C ALA A 163 3.34 29.30 -11.77
N PRO A 164 2.64 30.34 -12.29
CA PRO A 164 1.37 30.16 -12.98
C PRO A 164 1.47 29.18 -14.15
N LEU A 165 0.42 28.41 -14.40
CA LEU A 165 0.32 27.51 -15.56
C LEU A 165 -0.57 28.13 -16.65
N PRO A 166 -0.30 27.87 -17.94
CA PRO A 166 -1.28 28.16 -18.98
C PRO A 166 -2.54 27.31 -18.78
N PRO A 167 -3.71 27.69 -19.34
CA PRO A 167 -4.97 26.96 -19.14
C PRO A 167 -4.89 25.46 -19.45
N LEU A 168 -4.05 25.09 -20.42
CA LEU A 168 -3.77 23.71 -20.81
C LEU A 168 -2.27 23.55 -21.08
N THR A 169 -1.67 22.50 -20.50
CA THR A 169 -0.32 22.01 -20.80
C THR A 169 -0.42 20.57 -21.27
N GLU A 170 0.14 20.25 -22.44
CA GLU A 170 0.13 18.90 -22.99
C GLU A 170 1.55 18.35 -23.14
N VAL A 171 1.75 17.11 -22.70
CA VAL A 171 3.04 16.41 -22.76
C VAL A 171 2.82 15.00 -23.29
N THR A 172 3.56 14.63 -24.33
CA THR A 172 3.56 13.26 -24.87
C THR A 172 4.94 12.64 -24.68
N LEU A 173 4.99 11.46 -24.07
CA LEU A 173 6.20 10.64 -23.98
C LEU A 173 6.03 9.31 -24.72
N ALA A 174 7.02 8.95 -25.53
CA ALA A 174 7.16 7.60 -26.05
C ALA A 174 7.91 6.74 -25.02
N HIS A 175 7.33 5.62 -24.61
CA HIS A 175 7.97 4.70 -23.67
C HIS A 175 7.35 3.30 -23.76
N HIS A 176 8.12 2.27 -23.37
CA HIS A 176 7.58 0.93 -23.16
C HIS A 176 6.42 0.93 -22.16
N GLY A 177 5.39 0.12 -22.44
CA GLY A 177 4.20 -0.03 -21.60
C GLY A 177 2.92 0.10 -22.41
N ASP A 178 1.78 -0.22 -21.80
CA ASP A 178 0.48 0.06 -22.41
C ASP A 178 0.27 1.58 -22.52
N PRO A 179 -0.38 2.10 -23.58
CA PRO A 179 -0.74 3.50 -23.62
C PRO A 179 -1.56 3.92 -22.38
N GLU A 180 -1.31 5.12 -21.88
CA GLU A 180 -1.99 5.66 -20.70
C GLU A 180 -2.04 7.19 -20.82
N GLN A 181 -3.18 7.78 -20.49
CA GLN A 181 -3.33 9.24 -20.41
C GLN A 181 -3.66 9.63 -18.97
N ARG A 182 -3.10 10.76 -18.56
CA ARG A 182 -3.29 11.39 -17.25
C ARG A 182 -3.76 12.82 -17.45
N ILE A 183 -4.81 13.23 -16.74
CA ILE A 183 -5.21 14.63 -16.61
C ILE A 183 -5.08 15.00 -15.14
N ALA A 184 -4.37 16.09 -14.87
CA ALA A 184 -4.10 16.51 -13.51
C ALA A 184 -4.28 18.01 -13.31
N TRP A 185 -4.66 18.36 -12.09
CA TRP A 185 -4.84 19.72 -11.60
C TRP A 185 -3.99 19.93 -10.35
N ARG A 186 -3.57 21.18 -10.11
CA ARG A 186 -2.99 21.54 -8.80
C ARG A 186 -4.08 21.44 -7.74
N GLY A 187 -3.80 20.65 -6.71
CA GLY A 187 -4.66 20.47 -5.54
C GLY A 187 -4.25 21.39 -4.40
N VAL A 188 -4.75 21.06 -3.21
CA VAL A 188 -4.57 21.87 -1.99
C VAL A 188 -3.52 21.23 -1.06
N PRO A 189 -2.88 22.01 -0.16
CA PRO A 189 -2.01 21.46 0.87
C PRO A 189 -2.79 20.70 1.95
N TRP A 190 -2.04 19.98 2.79
CA TRP A 190 -2.59 19.42 4.03
C TRP A 190 -3.26 20.51 4.89
N GLY A 191 -4.41 20.19 5.49
CA GLY A 191 -5.12 21.07 6.40
C GLY A 191 -5.86 22.24 5.74
N HIS A 192 -5.97 22.26 4.41
CA HIS A 192 -6.84 23.19 3.67
C HIS A 192 -8.33 22.86 3.90
N PRO A 193 -9.25 23.84 3.95
CA PRO A 193 -10.69 23.59 4.18
C PRO A 193 -11.35 22.63 3.18
N ASP A 194 -10.91 22.66 1.92
CA ASP A 194 -11.43 21.77 0.86
C ASP A 194 -10.84 20.35 0.90
N HIS A 195 -9.91 20.04 1.80
CA HIS A 195 -9.19 18.76 1.81
C HIS A 195 -10.13 17.55 1.87
N GLU A 196 -11.03 17.51 2.86
CA GLU A 196 -12.00 16.43 3.03
C GLU A 196 -13.04 16.39 1.89
N ALA A 197 -13.45 17.54 1.36
CA ALA A 197 -14.36 17.61 0.22
C ALA A 197 -13.72 17.08 -1.08
N ILE A 198 -12.42 17.30 -1.28
CA ILE A 198 -11.65 16.75 -2.40
C ILE A 198 -11.46 15.22 -2.25
N LEU A 199 -11.25 14.73 -1.02
CA LEU A 199 -11.24 13.29 -0.75
C LEU A 199 -12.59 12.64 -1.10
N LEU A 200 -13.70 13.28 -0.73
CA LEU A 200 -15.03 12.78 -1.09
C LEU A 200 -15.31 12.87 -2.59
N ALA A 201 -14.84 13.91 -3.27
CA ALA A 201 -14.90 14.03 -4.72
C ALA A 201 -14.18 12.86 -5.42
N ASP A 202 -13.01 12.45 -4.91
CA ASP A 202 -12.31 11.26 -5.38
C ASP A 202 -13.16 10.00 -5.19
N MET A 203 -13.77 9.82 -4.02
CA MET A 203 -14.61 8.64 -3.78
C MET A 203 -15.91 8.64 -4.60
N ALA A 204 -16.44 9.81 -4.97
CA ALA A 204 -17.56 9.89 -5.90
C ALA A 204 -17.15 9.48 -7.33
N LEU A 205 -15.89 9.69 -7.71
CA LEU A 205 -15.34 9.26 -9.00
C LEU A 205 -14.91 7.80 -8.99
N ASN A 206 -14.11 7.38 -8.01
CA ASN A 206 -13.47 6.07 -7.92
C ASN A 206 -13.55 5.51 -6.51
N ASN A 207 -14.36 4.47 -6.31
CA ASN A 207 -14.55 3.83 -5.00
C ASN A 207 -14.66 2.30 -5.06
N ARG A 208 -14.48 1.71 -6.24
CA ARG A 208 -14.56 0.27 -6.51
C ARG A 208 -15.95 -0.36 -6.30
N GLY A 209 -16.97 0.43 -5.99
CA GLY A 209 -18.38 0.00 -5.92
C GLY A 209 -19.16 0.45 -7.17
N GLY A 210 -19.05 1.72 -7.55
CA GLY A 210 -19.82 2.28 -8.66
C GLY A 210 -19.66 3.78 -8.89
N GLY A 211 -18.52 4.34 -8.50
CA GLY A 211 -18.19 5.75 -8.75
C GLY A 211 -18.28 6.12 -10.23
N LEU A 212 -18.42 7.41 -10.54
CA LEU A 212 -18.67 7.92 -11.90
C LEU A 212 -17.62 7.42 -12.91
N LEU A 213 -16.35 7.36 -12.51
CA LEU A 213 -15.26 6.84 -13.33
C LEU A 213 -15.24 5.31 -13.37
N ASP A 214 -15.58 4.63 -12.27
CA ASP A 214 -15.67 3.16 -12.22
C ASP A 214 -16.68 2.62 -13.23
N ARG A 215 -17.80 3.33 -13.44
CA ARG A 215 -18.85 2.97 -14.42
C ARG A 215 -18.32 2.85 -15.85
N LEU A 216 -17.31 3.66 -16.22
CA LEU A 216 -16.67 3.57 -17.54
C LEU A 216 -15.86 2.28 -17.72
N VAL A 217 -15.24 1.79 -16.64
CA VAL A 217 -14.51 0.52 -16.65
C VAL A 217 -15.50 -0.66 -16.64
N GLN A 218 -16.54 -0.59 -15.80
CA GLN A 218 -17.58 -1.62 -15.70
C GLN A 218 -18.32 -1.83 -17.04
N ARG A 219 -18.66 -0.75 -17.74
CA ARG A 219 -19.28 -0.78 -19.09
C ARG A 219 -18.28 -1.03 -20.22
N GLN A 220 -17.02 -1.34 -19.88
CA GLN A 220 -15.94 -1.65 -20.81
C GLN A 220 -15.52 -0.51 -21.78
N ALA A 221 -15.95 0.73 -21.54
CA ALA A 221 -15.52 1.91 -22.32
C ALA A 221 -14.00 2.17 -22.20
N LEU A 222 -13.41 1.83 -21.05
CA LEU A 222 -11.98 1.86 -20.78
C LEU A 222 -11.47 0.48 -20.35
N ARG A 223 -10.15 0.22 -20.48
CA ARG A 223 -9.54 -1.01 -19.94
C ARG A 223 -9.27 -0.90 -18.44
N ALA A 224 -8.86 0.29 -18.02
CA ALA A 224 -8.64 0.65 -16.63
C ALA A 224 -8.73 2.16 -16.51
N ALA A 225 -9.18 2.66 -15.36
CA ALA A 225 -9.18 4.06 -15.02
C ALA A 225 -9.08 4.21 -13.50
N GLY A 226 -8.70 5.40 -13.05
CA GLY A 226 -8.71 5.74 -11.63
C GLY A 226 -8.54 7.23 -11.41
N SER A 227 -8.94 7.66 -10.22
CA SER A 227 -8.66 8.99 -9.71
C SER A 227 -7.88 8.89 -8.40
N SER A 228 -7.15 9.95 -8.05
CA SER A 228 -6.52 10.07 -6.75
C SER A 228 -6.13 11.52 -6.45
N PRO A 229 -6.44 12.04 -5.26
CA PRO A 229 -5.82 13.25 -4.74
C PRO A 229 -4.46 12.91 -4.13
N SER A 230 -3.60 13.91 -4.09
CA SER A 230 -2.35 13.90 -3.34
C SER A 230 -2.19 15.24 -2.62
N PHE A 231 -1.85 15.18 -1.35
CA PHE A 231 -1.68 16.36 -0.50
C PHE A 231 -0.23 16.41 -0.03
N ARG A 232 0.32 17.62 0.01
CA ARG A 232 1.70 17.91 0.39
C ARG A 232 1.72 19.11 1.33
N ALA A 233 2.87 19.40 1.94
CA ALA A 233 2.99 20.51 2.89
C ALA A 233 2.64 21.87 2.27
N PHE A 234 3.07 22.11 1.02
CA PHE A 234 2.95 23.40 0.32
C PHE A 234 2.14 23.31 -0.99
N GLY A 235 1.28 22.30 -1.13
CA GLY A 235 0.45 22.11 -2.33
C GLY A 235 -0.14 20.72 -2.43
N GLY A 236 -0.58 20.32 -3.62
CA GLY A 236 -1.15 19.01 -3.88
C GLY A 236 -1.45 18.80 -5.35
N ALA A 237 -2.01 17.66 -5.70
CA ALA A 237 -2.51 17.40 -7.05
C ALA A 237 -3.76 16.55 -7.00
N PHE A 238 -4.64 16.73 -7.97
CA PHE A 238 -5.69 15.77 -8.27
C PHE A 238 -5.40 15.16 -9.63
N LEU A 239 -5.39 13.84 -9.72
CA LEU A 239 -5.07 13.10 -10.93
C LEU A 239 -6.24 12.20 -11.30
N VAL A 240 -6.63 12.22 -12.58
CA VAL A 240 -7.38 11.14 -13.22
C VAL A 240 -6.54 10.50 -14.31
N TRP A 241 -6.68 9.19 -14.49
CA TRP A 241 -5.93 8.45 -15.50
C TRP A 241 -6.77 7.35 -16.13
N ALA A 242 -6.46 7.00 -17.38
CA ALA A 242 -7.12 5.93 -18.11
C ALA A 242 -6.16 5.20 -19.04
N ARG A 243 -6.46 3.91 -19.26
CA ARG A 243 -5.85 3.08 -20.30
C ARG A 243 -6.88 2.79 -21.40
N PRO A 244 -6.54 3.04 -22.67
CA PRO A 244 -7.47 2.93 -23.79
C PRO A 244 -7.79 1.47 -24.10
N ARG A 245 -8.95 1.27 -24.72
CA ARG A 245 -9.25 0.10 -25.56
C ARG A 245 -8.47 0.21 -26.90
N PRO A 246 -8.33 -0.89 -27.66
CA PRO A 246 -7.82 -0.80 -29.04
C PRO A 246 -8.57 0.28 -29.83
N ASP A 247 -7.84 0.98 -30.70
CA ASP A 247 -8.37 1.99 -31.63
C ASP A 247 -8.93 3.28 -31.00
N GLN A 248 -8.83 3.46 -29.68
CA GLN A 248 -9.10 4.75 -29.03
C GLN A 248 -7.86 5.65 -29.07
N ASP A 249 -8.03 6.87 -29.58
CA ASP A 249 -6.99 7.90 -29.60
C ASP A 249 -6.97 8.74 -28.30
N ALA A 250 -6.00 9.66 -28.22
CA ALA A 250 -5.82 10.53 -27.07
C ALA A 250 -7.04 11.42 -26.80
N GLU A 251 -7.68 11.93 -27.84
CA GLU A 251 -8.79 12.87 -27.71
C GLU A 251 -10.07 12.18 -27.24
N ALA A 252 -10.31 10.94 -27.71
CA ALA A 252 -11.35 10.08 -27.18
C ALA A 252 -11.14 9.80 -25.68
N LEU A 253 -9.90 9.54 -25.25
CA LEU A 253 -9.60 9.33 -23.83
C LEU A 253 -9.78 10.59 -23.00
N THR A 254 -9.35 11.76 -23.51
CA THR A 254 -9.59 13.04 -22.85
C THR A 254 -11.08 13.22 -22.56
N ARG A 255 -11.94 13.02 -23.57
CA ARG A 255 -13.40 13.17 -23.40
C ARG A 255 -13.95 12.18 -22.36
N LEU A 256 -13.55 10.92 -22.43
CA LEU A 256 -13.96 9.90 -21.46
C LEU A 256 -13.49 10.19 -20.03
N LEU A 257 -12.33 10.83 -19.86
CA LEU A 257 -11.82 11.22 -18.53
C LEU A 257 -12.51 12.47 -17.98
N LEU A 258 -12.91 13.40 -18.84
CA LEU A 258 -13.58 14.65 -18.44
C LEU A 258 -15.08 14.47 -18.19
N GLU A 259 -15.76 13.53 -18.86
CA GLU A 259 -17.19 13.27 -18.65
C GLU A 259 -17.55 12.99 -17.17
N PRO A 260 -16.87 12.08 -16.43
CA PRO A 260 -17.11 11.89 -15.00
C PRO A 260 -16.83 13.13 -14.13
N ILE A 261 -15.89 13.98 -14.55
CA ILE A 261 -15.53 15.21 -13.83
C ILE A 261 -16.63 16.26 -14.02
N GLU A 262 -17.15 16.40 -15.24
CA GLU A 262 -18.29 17.26 -15.55
C GLU A 262 -19.54 16.79 -14.80
N ALA A 263 -19.80 15.47 -14.78
CA ALA A 263 -20.88 14.86 -14.02
C ALA A 263 -20.75 15.14 -12.51
N LEU A 264 -19.54 15.01 -11.94
CA LEU A 264 -19.26 15.35 -10.54
C LEU A 264 -19.54 16.83 -10.27
N CYS A 265 -19.04 17.74 -11.11
CA CYS A 265 -19.25 19.19 -11.00
C CYS A 265 -20.72 19.61 -11.18
N ALA A 266 -21.50 18.83 -11.93
CA ALA A 266 -22.94 19.00 -12.08
C ALA A 266 -23.75 18.36 -10.93
N GLY A 267 -23.10 17.58 -10.07
CA GLY A 267 -23.76 16.85 -8.99
C GLY A 267 -24.56 15.64 -9.46
N ASP A 268 -24.11 14.91 -10.49
CA ASP A 268 -24.76 13.68 -10.97
C ASP A 268 -24.46 12.45 -10.10
N PHE A 269 -24.69 12.60 -8.80
CA PHE A 269 -24.61 11.54 -7.78
C PHE A 269 -25.58 11.87 -6.65
N THR A 270 -26.00 10.87 -5.88
CA THR A 270 -26.95 11.07 -4.78
C THR A 270 -26.22 11.30 -3.45
N GLU A 271 -26.92 11.89 -2.47
CA GLU A 271 -26.41 11.97 -1.09
C GLU A 271 -26.17 10.56 -0.52
N ASP A 272 -27.00 9.59 -0.89
CA ASP A 272 -26.83 8.19 -0.49
C ASP A 272 -25.53 7.59 -1.05
N ASP A 273 -25.16 7.92 -2.30
CA ASP A 273 -23.90 7.46 -2.90
C ASP A 273 -22.71 8.04 -2.14
N LEU A 274 -22.78 9.32 -1.76
CA LEU A 274 -21.76 9.99 -0.96
C LEU A 274 -21.65 9.39 0.45
N ALA A 275 -22.78 9.18 1.11
CA ALA A 275 -22.84 8.57 2.44
C ALA A 275 -22.29 7.15 2.44
N ALA A 276 -22.62 6.34 1.42
CA ALA A 276 -22.07 5.00 1.26
C ALA A 276 -20.55 5.04 1.03
N ALA A 277 -20.06 5.98 0.23
CA ALA A 277 -18.63 6.16 -0.01
C ALA A 277 -17.87 6.55 1.27
N ALA A 278 -18.38 7.54 2.01
CA ALA A 278 -17.85 7.96 3.29
C ALA A 278 -17.81 6.82 4.31
N LEU A 279 -18.91 6.03 4.41
CA LEU A 279 -18.98 4.85 5.26
C LEU A 279 -17.89 3.84 4.91
N ASN A 280 -17.80 3.40 3.65
CA ASN A 280 -16.82 2.38 3.24
C ASN A 280 -15.38 2.83 3.51
N PHE A 281 -15.09 4.10 3.24
CA PHE A 281 -13.79 4.68 3.51
C PHE A 281 -13.46 4.72 5.00
N GLU A 282 -14.42 5.12 5.85
CA GLU A 282 -14.26 5.10 7.30
C GLU A 282 -14.02 3.69 7.84
N LEU A 283 -14.80 2.70 7.39
CA LEU A 283 -14.61 1.30 7.78
C LEU A 283 -13.21 0.82 7.39
N GLY A 284 -12.76 1.18 6.19
CA GLY A 284 -11.40 0.91 5.71
C GLY A 284 -10.33 1.56 6.58
N GLU A 285 -10.52 2.82 6.97
CA GLU A 285 -9.58 3.56 7.79
C GLU A 285 -9.52 3.01 9.22
N ARG A 286 -10.66 2.69 9.83
CA ARG A 286 -10.73 2.06 11.15
C ARG A 286 -10.02 0.72 11.17
N ALA A 287 -10.21 -0.10 10.13
CA ALA A 287 -9.48 -1.35 9.96
C ALA A 287 -7.97 -1.11 9.74
N ARG A 288 -7.60 -0.07 9.00
CA ARG A 288 -6.20 0.30 8.75
C ARG A 288 -5.50 0.68 10.05
N LEU A 289 -6.14 1.50 10.89
CA LEU A 289 -5.60 2.03 12.14
C LEU A 289 -5.40 0.99 13.25
N GLU A 290 -5.86 -0.26 13.07
CA GLU A 290 -5.48 -1.37 13.97
C GLU A 290 -3.99 -1.71 13.88
N ARG A 291 -3.31 -1.29 12.82
CA ARG A 291 -1.89 -1.59 12.61
C ARG A 291 -0.99 -0.45 13.09
N ASN A 292 0.10 -0.78 13.76
CA ASN A 292 1.08 0.20 14.24
C ASN A 292 1.65 1.07 13.10
N ASP A 293 1.95 0.49 11.94
CA ASP A 293 2.45 1.23 10.78
C ASP A 293 1.45 2.30 10.31
N ALA A 294 0.15 1.98 10.37
CA ALA A 294 -0.90 2.88 9.95
C ALA A 294 -1.08 4.05 10.92
N GLN A 295 -0.96 3.79 12.22
CA GLN A 295 -0.99 4.81 13.27
C GLN A 295 0.23 5.74 13.18
N VAL A 296 1.44 5.20 13.00
CA VAL A 296 2.66 6.00 12.75
C VAL A 296 2.47 6.90 11.53
N GLN A 297 1.91 6.39 10.44
CA GLN A 297 1.64 7.23 9.27
C GLN A 297 0.60 8.31 9.53
N ALA A 298 -0.47 8.03 10.28
CA ALA A 298 -1.46 9.05 10.63
C ALA A 298 -0.85 10.17 11.48
N MET A 299 -0.02 9.83 12.46
CA MET A 299 0.73 10.80 13.27
C MET A 299 1.78 11.56 12.45
N SER A 300 2.41 10.91 11.47
CA SER A 300 3.35 11.55 10.55
C SER A 300 2.65 12.60 9.69
N THR A 301 1.48 12.27 9.13
CA THR A 301 0.67 13.23 8.37
C THR A 301 0.23 14.41 9.25
N ALA A 302 -0.13 14.17 10.51
CA ALA A 302 -0.44 15.23 11.47
C ALA A 302 0.73 16.21 11.63
N PHE A 303 1.94 15.68 11.87
CA PHE A 303 3.16 16.48 11.97
C PHE A 303 3.44 17.28 10.69
N LEU A 304 3.34 16.64 9.51
CA LEU A 304 3.58 17.30 8.22
C LEU A 304 2.59 18.41 7.91
N SER A 305 1.34 18.25 8.35
CA SER A 305 0.28 19.24 8.16
C SER A 305 0.45 20.51 8.99
N GLY A 306 1.35 20.51 9.98
CA GLY A 306 1.49 21.61 10.94
C GLY A 306 0.24 21.81 11.81
N ARG A 307 -0.65 20.81 11.89
CA ARG A 307 -1.86 20.82 12.71
C ARG A 307 -1.67 19.97 13.95
N GLY A 308 -2.40 20.31 15.02
CA GLY A 308 -2.45 19.50 16.24
C GLY A 308 -3.11 18.13 16.01
N TRP A 309 -2.80 17.17 16.89
CA TRP A 309 -3.33 15.81 16.79
C TRP A 309 -4.86 15.77 16.78
N GLU A 310 -5.53 16.66 17.52
CA GLU A 310 -6.99 16.75 17.59
C GLU A 310 -7.61 17.03 16.22
N PHE A 311 -6.97 17.87 15.40
CA PHE A 311 -7.40 18.13 14.04
C PHE A 311 -7.27 16.86 13.19
N SER A 312 -6.14 16.17 13.28
CA SER A 312 -5.90 14.94 12.52
C SER A 312 -6.78 13.79 12.99
N ALA A 313 -7.12 13.69 14.28
CA ALA A 313 -7.99 12.65 14.81
C ALA A 313 -9.47 12.90 14.49
N GLY A 314 -9.90 14.17 14.41
CA GLY A 314 -11.28 14.55 14.13
C GLY A 314 -11.71 14.51 12.66
N TRP A 315 -10.83 14.10 11.74
CA TRP A 315 -11.06 14.22 10.30
C TRP A 315 -12.21 13.35 9.77
N LEU A 316 -12.40 12.13 10.29
CA LEU A 316 -13.54 11.28 9.90
C LEU A 316 -14.87 11.93 10.27
N ASN A 317 -14.93 12.64 11.40
CA ASN A 317 -16.13 13.38 11.79
C ASN A 317 -16.38 14.57 10.86
N ARG A 318 -15.34 15.30 10.45
CA ARG A 318 -15.48 16.37 9.45
C ARG A 318 -15.96 15.83 8.12
N LEU A 319 -15.42 14.70 7.67
CA LEU A 319 -15.82 14.04 6.42
C LEU A 319 -17.30 13.66 6.42
N ARG A 320 -17.84 13.15 7.54
CA ARG A 320 -19.28 12.83 7.66
C ARG A 320 -20.22 14.04 7.65
N GLN A 321 -19.72 15.23 7.95
CA GLN A 321 -20.53 16.45 8.01
C GLN A 321 -20.69 17.15 6.66
N LEU A 322 -19.93 16.73 5.65
CA LEU A 322 -19.97 17.33 4.32
C LEU A 322 -21.21 16.86 3.54
N SER A 323 -21.89 17.81 2.93
CA SER A 323 -22.99 17.57 2.01
C SER A 323 -22.50 17.37 0.58
N LYS A 324 -23.36 16.83 -0.29
CA LYS A 324 -23.12 16.84 -1.74
C LYS A 324 -22.79 18.24 -2.27
N ALA A 325 -23.45 19.28 -1.76
CA ALA A 325 -23.21 20.65 -2.20
C ALA A 325 -21.78 21.12 -1.89
N ASP A 326 -21.24 20.74 -0.73
CA ASP A 326 -19.86 21.06 -0.34
C ASP A 326 -18.85 20.38 -1.27
N VAL A 327 -19.08 19.10 -1.59
CA VAL A 327 -18.25 18.31 -2.51
C VAL A 327 -18.28 18.90 -3.92
N VAL A 328 -19.47 19.24 -4.43
CA VAL A 328 -19.63 19.86 -5.75
C VAL A 328 -18.91 21.21 -5.80
N ALA A 329 -19.05 22.04 -4.76
CA ALA A 329 -18.40 23.35 -4.72
C ALA A 329 -16.86 23.23 -4.70
N ALA A 330 -16.31 22.29 -3.94
CA ALA A 330 -14.88 22.02 -3.91
C ALA A 330 -14.37 21.46 -5.24
N ALA A 331 -15.12 20.54 -5.87
CA ALA A 331 -14.80 20.00 -7.18
C ALA A 331 -14.78 21.11 -8.26
N GLN A 332 -15.78 21.99 -8.27
CA GLN A 332 -15.84 23.12 -9.20
C GLN A 332 -14.63 24.06 -9.04
N ARG A 333 -14.23 24.38 -7.80
CA ARG A 333 -13.03 25.19 -7.55
C ARG A 333 -11.75 24.50 -8.05
N LEU A 334 -11.61 23.22 -7.76
CA LEU A 334 -10.44 22.43 -8.15
C LEU A 334 -10.31 22.29 -9.67
N PHE A 335 -11.39 21.89 -10.34
CA PHE A 335 -11.38 21.56 -11.77
C PHE A 335 -11.51 22.77 -12.69
N ALA A 336 -11.83 23.95 -12.16
CA ALA A 336 -11.70 25.24 -12.86
C ALA A 336 -10.22 25.68 -13.05
N GLY A 337 -9.27 25.05 -12.35
CA GLY A 337 -7.86 25.34 -12.49
C GLY A 337 -7.25 24.87 -13.82
N PRO A 338 -6.02 25.32 -14.14
CA PRO A 338 -5.27 24.87 -15.30
C PRO A 338 -5.13 23.33 -15.38
N GLN A 339 -5.25 22.79 -16.59
CA GLN A 339 -5.14 21.36 -16.87
C GLN A 339 -3.74 20.98 -17.33
N VAL A 340 -3.19 19.92 -16.77
CA VAL A 340 -2.00 19.24 -17.28
C VAL A 340 -2.41 17.88 -17.83
N ARG A 341 -2.19 17.65 -19.13
CA ARG A 341 -2.46 16.38 -19.80
C ARG A 341 -1.15 15.73 -20.18
N VAL A 342 -0.90 14.54 -19.67
CA VAL A 342 0.30 13.77 -19.99
C VAL A 342 -0.09 12.42 -20.56
N GLN A 343 0.42 12.10 -21.74
CA GLN A 343 0.17 10.84 -22.41
C GLN A 343 1.46 10.05 -22.59
N ARG A 344 1.40 8.76 -22.25
CA ARG A 344 2.36 7.77 -22.73
C ARG A 344 1.81 7.09 -23.98
N ILE A 345 2.59 7.13 -25.05
CA ILE A 345 2.41 6.29 -26.24
C ILE A 345 3.46 5.17 -26.25
N SER A 346 3.12 4.05 -26.86
CA SER A 346 4.06 2.93 -27.02
C SER A 346 5.22 3.35 -27.91
N GLY A 347 6.45 3.18 -27.43
CA GLY A 347 7.66 3.48 -28.21
C GLY A 347 8.92 3.28 -27.39
N GLU A 348 10.07 3.59 -28.00
CA GLU A 348 11.35 3.62 -27.29
C GLU A 348 11.49 4.94 -26.51
N PRO A 349 11.98 4.90 -25.26
CA PRO A 349 12.24 6.12 -24.52
C PRO A 349 13.36 6.95 -25.15
N THR A 350 13.15 8.25 -25.29
CA THR A 350 14.23 9.18 -25.65
C THR A 350 15.14 9.37 -24.45
N ARG A 351 16.39 8.90 -24.54
CA ARG A 351 17.34 8.98 -23.42
C ARG A 351 18.70 9.51 -23.86
N ALA A 352 19.27 10.42 -23.07
CA ALA A 352 20.68 10.78 -23.20
C ALA A 352 21.57 9.59 -22.80
N THR A 353 22.45 9.16 -23.70
CA THR A 353 23.40 8.08 -23.46
C THR A 353 24.51 8.56 -22.53
N LEU A 354 24.25 8.51 -21.23
CA LEU A 354 25.30 8.64 -20.21
C LEU A 354 25.79 7.24 -19.86
N SER A 355 27.05 6.96 -20.17
CA SER A 355 27.71 5.70 -19.81
C SER A 355 28.13 5.76 -18.35
N PHE A 356 27.67 4.79 -17.57
CA PHE A 356 28.10 4.56 -16.20
C PHE A 356 28.81 3.22 -16.13
N THR A 357 30.02 3.21 -15.57
CA THR A 357 30.76 1.98 -15.28
C THR A 357 30.86 1.85 -13.77
N LYS A 358 30.32 0.75 -13.24
CA LYS A 358 30.38 0.44 -11.82
C LYS A 358 31.84 0.35 -11.34
N GLY A 359 32.15 0.97 -10.22
CA GLY A 359 33.48 0.87 -9.61
C GLY A 359 33.74 -0.50 -8.99
N GLU A 360 35.00 -0.83 -8.75
CA GLU A 360 35.32 -1.97 -7.89
C GLU A 360 34.90 -1.66 -6.43
N PRO A 361 34.28 -2.61 -5.72
CA PRO A 361 33.91 -2.40 -4.33
C PRO A 361 35.16 -2.08 -3.50
N THR A 362 35.15 -0.95 -2.79
CA THR A 362 36.19 -0.66 -1.81
C THR A 362 36.02 -1.58 -0.60
N ALA A 363 37.10 -2.25 -0.21
CA ALA A 363 37.10 -3.11 0.96
C ALA A 363 36.95 -2.27 2.23
N ASN A 364 35.74 -2.22 2.78
CA ASN A 364 35.49 -1.66 4.10
C ASN A 364 36.11 -2.59 5.15
N GLY A 365 36.96 -2.06 6.05
CA GLY A 365 37.75 -2.82 7.01
C GLY A 365 37.02 -3.97 7.73
N ALA A 366 37.78 -5.01 8.05
CA ALA A 366 37.29 -6.21 8.74
C ALA A 366 37.03 -5.90 10.23
N GLY A 367 35.77 -5.99 10.66
CA GLY A 367 35.38 -5.81 12.05
C GLY A 367 34.11 -4.98 12.24
N HIS A 368 33.40 -5.28 13.33
CA HIS A 368 32.26 -4.51 13.80
C HIS A 368 32.72 -3.23 14.52
N SER A 369 31.89 -2.20 14.57
CA SER A 369 32.18 -1.00 15.36
C SER A 369 32.05 -1.28 16.87
N PRO A 370 32.74 -0.49 17.72
CA PRO A 370 32.57 -0.59 19.17
C PRO A 370 31.11 -0.42 19.62
N LEU A 371 30.33 0.41 18.91
CA LEU A 371 28.90 0.58 19.17
C LEU A 371 28.11 -0.70 18.84
N PHE A 372 28.40 -1.35 17.72
CA PHE A 372 27.76 -2.63 17.41
C PHE A 372 28.07 -3.67 18.50
N GLU A 373 29.34 -3.78 18.89
CA GLU A 373 29.76 -4.75 19.92
C GLU A 373 29.10 -4.47 21.27
N SER A 374 28.99 -3.21 21.69
CA SER A 374 28.33 -2.84 22.94
C SER A 374 26.84 -3.14 22.92
N LEU A 375 26.16 -2.87 21.80
CA LEU A 375 24.73 -3.12 21.65
C LEU A 375 24.41 -4.61 21.51
N ALA A 376 25.26 -5.38 20.82
CA ALA A 376 25.12 -6.83 20.72
C ALA A 376 25.32 -7.53 22.07
N ALA A 377 26.06 -6.92 22.99
CA ALA A 377 26.26 -7.41 24.35
C ALA A 377 25.12 -7.04 25.32
N LEU A 378 24.18 -6.18 24.93
CA LEU A 378 23.07 -5.79 25.80
C LEU A 378 22.15 -6.99 26.07
N PRO A 379 21.86 -7.32 27.34
CA PRO A 379 20.95 -8.40 27.66
C PRO A 379 19.53 -8.01 27.24
N LEU A 380 18.98 -8.73 26.27
CA LEU A 380 17.58 -8.60 25.91
C LEU A 380 16.78 -9.72 26.58
N GLU A 381 15.91 -9.36 27.52
CA GLU A 381 15.01 -10.31 28.16
C GLU A 381 14.18 -11.06 27.11
N GLU A 382 14.15 -12.39 27.17
CA GLU A 382 13.30 -13.18 26.27
C GLU A 382 11.83 -12.79 26.45
N ALA A 383 11.13 -12.55 25.34
CA ALA A 383 9.71 -12.29 25.41
C ALA A 383 9.00 -13.55 25.93
N PRO A 384 8.08 -13.44 26.91
CA PRO A 384 7.34 -14.59 27.39
C PRO A 384 6.53 -15.19 26.24
N LEU A 385 6.48 -16.52 26.16
CA LEU A 385 5.63 -17.22 25.21
C LEU A 385 4.16 -16.85 25.48
N GLN A 386 3.49 -16.21 24.52
CA GLN A 386 2.06 -15.96 24.63
C GLN A 386 1.29 -17.24 24.29
N VAL A 387 0.81 -17.93 25.33
CA VAL A 387 -0.07 -19.09 25.18
C VAL A 387 -1.51 -18.62 24.99
N LEU A 388 -2.14 -19.01 23.87
CA LEU A 388 -3.56 -18.75 23.66
C LEU A 388 -4.40 -19.73 24.50
N VAL A 389 -5.35 -19.17 25.24
CA VAL A 389 -6.21 -19.88 26.20
C VAL A 389 -7.66 -19.69 25.79
N GLU A 390 -8.40 -20.80 25.65
CA GLU A 390 -9.83 -20.80 25.38
C GLU A 390 -10.61 -20.14 26.53
N GLY A 391 -11.62 -19.34 26.20
CA GLY A 391 -12.37 -18.52 27.16
C GLY A 391 -11.70 -17.20 27.54
N VAL A 392 -10.40 -17.04 27.26
CA VAL A 392 -9.65 -15.78 27.48
C VAL A 392 -9.34 -15.09 26.16
N HIS A 393 -8.68 -15.79 25.24
CA HIS A 393 -8.20 -15.21 23.97
C HIS A 393 -9.14 -15.52 22.81
N TYR A 394 -9.82 -16.66 22.85
CA TYR A 394 -10.77 -17.08 21.84
C TYR A 394 -11.86 -17.95 22.48
N GLN A 395 -13.02 -18.02 21.83
CA GLN A 395 -14.06 -18.99 22.15
C GLN A 395 -14.11 -20.06 21.06
N ARG A 396 -14.36 -21.30 21.44
CA ARG A 396 -14.53 -22.43 20.53
C ARG A 396 -15.93 -22.99 20.71
N ALA A 397 -16.60 -23.27 19.60
CA ALA A 397 -17.89 -23.96 19.60
C ALA A 397 -17.91 -25.04 18.52
N GLU A 398 -18.54 -26.17 18.82
CA GLU A 398 -18.82 -27.20 17.83
C GLU A 398 -20.24 -26.98 17.29
N GLY A 399 -20.34 -26.90 15.97
CA GLY A 399 -21.60 -26.72 15.26
C GLY A 399 -21.82 -27.82 14.23
N LEU A 400 -23.04 -27.85 13.67
CA LEU A 400 -23.41 -28.79 12.60
C LEU A 400 -22.48 -28.72 11.38
N SER A 401 -21.81 -27.59 11.18
CA SER A 401 -20.96 -27.28 10.03
C SER A 401 -19.47 -27.41 10.32
N GLY A 402 -19.06 -27.83 11.52
CA GLY A 402 -17.66 -27.96 11.94
C GLY A 402 -17.32 -27.20 13.23
N VAL A 403 -16.06 -26.81 13.38
CA VAL A 403 -15.56 -26.08 14.55
C VAL A 403 -15.54 -24.58 14.26
N HIS A 404 -16.09 -23.80 15.17
CA HIS A 404 -16.18 -22.34 15.11
C HIS A 404 -15.20 -21.75 16.11
N TYR A 405 -14.45 -20.75 15.67
CA TYR A 405 -13.57 -19.94 16.54
C TYR A 405 -14.02 -18.49 16.49
N ALA A 406 -14.25 -17.89 17.65
CA ALA A 406 -14.55 -16.47 17.79
C ALA A 406 -13.42 -15.79 18.57
N VAL A 407 -12.94 -14.66 18.04
CA VAL A 407 -11.87 -13.87 18.65
C VAL A 407 -12.41 -12.46 18.84
N PRO A 408 -12.54 -11.96 20.08
CA PRO A 408 -12.97 -10.59 20.31
C PRO A 408 -11.90 -9.63 19.77
N SER A 409 -12.32 -8.61 19.02
CA SER A 409 -11.41 -7.52 18.65
C SER A 409 -11.29 -6.56 19.83
N PRO A 410 -10.09 -6.31 20.36
CA PRO A 410 -9.91 -5.32 21.42
C PRO A 410 -9.86 -3.88 20.88
N TYR A 411 -9.82 -3.70 19.56
CA TYR A 411 -9.53 -2.39 18.93
C TYR A 411 -10.72 -1.78 18.20
N ASN A 412 -11.56 -2.59 17.54
CA ASN A 412 -12.67 -2.10 16.73
C ASN A 412 -14.02 -2.61 17.22
N ASN A 413 -14.69 -1.78 18.02
CA ASN A 413 -16.09 -2.02 18.38
C ASN A 413 -16.99 -1.84 17.14
N GLY A 414 -17.70 -2.89 16.73
CA GLY A 414 -18.68 -2.87 15.64
C GLY A 414 -18.16 -3.23 14.25
N LEU A 415 -16.89 -3.62 14.08
CA LEU A 415 -16.42 -4.27 12.85
C LEU A 415 -16.23 -5.76 13.07
N SER A 416 -16.68 -6.57 12.12
CA SER A 416 -16.54 -8.01 12.18
C SER A 416 -15.99 -8.57 10.87
N ARG A 417 -15.20 -9.65 10.99
CA ARG A 417 -14.77 -10.47 9.88
C ARG A 417 -15.22 -11.91 10.09
N LEU A 418 -16.09 -12.40 9.22
CA LEU A 418 -16.47 -13.80 9.18
C LEU A 418 -15.72 -14.51 8.06
N THR A 419 -15.05 -15.61 8.40
CA THR A 419 -14.37 -16.46 7.41
C THR A 419 -14.94 -17.87 7.46
N LEU A 420 -15.48 -18.34 6.34
CA LEU A 420 -15.88 -19.73 6.15
C LEU A 420 -14.83 -20.44 5.30
N ASN A 421 -14.21 -21.48 5.87
CA ASN A 421 -13.26 -22.33 5.16
C ASN A 421 -13.95 -23.64 4.76
N LEU A 422 -14.13 -23.82 3.45
CA LEU A 422 -14.60 -25.07 2.87
C LEU A 422 -13.38 -25.91 2.51
N GLU A 423 -13.29 -27.15 3.00
CA GLU A 423 -12.23 -28.11 2.64
C GLU A 423 -12.43 -28.72 1.24
N ARG A 424 -12.77 -27.87 0.26
CA ARG A 424 -12.95 -28.23 -1.13
C ARG A 424 -12.34 -27.18 -2.05
N GLY A 425 -11.76 -27.63 -3.15
CA GLY A 425 -11.07 -26.77 -4.11
C GLY A 425 -10.80 -27.50 -5.42
N GLY A 426 -10.07 -26.85 -6.33
CA GLY A 426 -9.85 -27.35 -7.69
C GLY A 426 -9.09 -28.68 -7.81
N GLY A 427 -8.45 -29.15 -6.73
CA GLY A 427 -7.78 -30.45 -6.66
C GLY A 427 -8.72 -31.61 -6.36
N HIS A 428 -9.89 -31.33 -5.78
CA HIS A 428 -10.95 -32.31 -5.56
C HIS A 428 -11.81 -32.46 -6.83
N ASP A 429 -12.08 -31.34 -7.49
CA ASP A 429 -12.85 -31.28 -8.73
C ASP A 429 -12.31 -30.11 -9.58
N PRO A 430 -11.75 -30.38 -10.77
CA PRO A 430 -11.22 -29.34 -11.66
C PRO A 430 -12.23 -28.28 -12.09
N THR A 431 -13.53 -28.60 -12.04
CA THR A 431 -14.62 -27.69 -12.38
C THR A 431 -15.02 -26.76 -11.23
N PHE A 432 -14.68 -27.12 -9.98
CA PHE A 432 -15.08 -26.36 -8.79
C PHE A 432 -14.61 -24.90 -8.84
N GLY A 433 -13.34 -24.69 -9.21
CA GLY A 433 -12.77 -23.35 -9.35
C GLY A 433 -13.34 -22.56 -10.53
N LEU A 434 -14.06 -23.19 -11.46
CA LEU A 434 -14.83 -22.51 -12.50
C LEU A 434 -16.24 -22.18 -11.99
N ALA A 435 -16.88 -23.11 -11.30
CA ALA A 435 -18.18 -22.91 -10.66
C ALA A 435 -18.16 -21.73 -9.68
N ILE A 436 -17.13 -21.63 -8.83
CA ILE A 436 -16.95 -20.49 -7.92
C ILE A 436 -16.83 -19.17 -8.69
N ARG A 437 -16.07 -19.13 -9.80
CA ARG A 437 -15.94 -17.90 -10.61
C ARG A 437 -17.25 -17.49 -11.27
N LEU A 438 -18.03 -18.46 -11.75
CA LEU A 438 -19.35 -18.19 -12.31
C LEU A 438 -20.29 -17.67 -11.22
N TRP A 439 -20.28 -18.30 -10.05
CA TRP A 439 -21.07 -17.85 -8.90
C TRP A 439 -20.69 -16.44 -8.44
N GLU A 440 -19.40 -16.09 -8.38
CA GLU A 440 -18.93 -14.72 -8.08
C GLU A 440 -19.45 -13.67 -9.09
N ARG A 441 -19.88 -14.09 -10.28
CA ARG A 441 -20.43 -13.22 -11.31
C ARG A 441 -21.96 -13.29 -11.41
N SER A 442 -22.63 -14.09 -10.57
CA SER A 442 -24.09 -14.22 -10.61
C SER A 442 -24.80 -13.11 -9.84
N GLY A 443 -26.01 -12.75 -10.24
CA GLY A 443 -26.99 -12.11 -9.38
C GLY A 443 -27.66 -13.10 -8.41
N VAL A 444 -28.79 -12.69 -7.83
CA VAL A 444 -29.64 -13.48 -6.93
C VAL A 444 -31.12 -13.25 -7.22
N GLY A 445 -31.86 -14.30 -7.56
CA GLY A 445 -33.28 -14.19 -7.91
C GLY A 445 -33.50 -13.28 -9.12
N GLU A 446 -34.16 -12.13 -8.95
CA GLU A 446 -34.35 -11.15 -10.04
C GLU A 446 -33.27 -10.07 -10.07
N LYS A 447 -32.44 -9.98 -9.03
CA LYS A 447 -31.36 -8.98 -8.93
C LYS A 447 -30.17 -9.41 -9.77
N ARG A 448 -29.58 -8.47 -10.50
CA ARG A 448 -28.33 -8.68 -11.23
C ARG A 448 -27.13 -8.58 -10.30
N LEU A 449 -25.94 -8.85 -10.82
CA LEU A 449 -24.69 -8.74 -10.06
C LEU A 449 -24.50 -7.31 -9.52
N GLU A 450 -24.77 -6.30 -10.34
CA GLU A 450 -24.56 -4.90 -9.95
C GLU A 450 -25.43 -4.53 -8.75
N ASP A 451 -26.69 -4.97 -8.72
CA ASP A 451 -27.61 -4.71 -7.60
C ASP A 451 -27.14 -5.41 -6.30
N VAL A 452 -26.46 -6.56 -6.42
CA VAL A 452 -25.88 -7.29 -5.28
C VAL A 452 -24.65 -6.56 -4.75
N GLU A 453 -23.76 -6.13 -5.64
CA GLU A 453 -22.56 -5.37 -5.29
C GLU A 453 -22.92 -4.01 -4.67
N ASP A 454 -23.90 -3.31 -5.23
CA ASP A 454 -24.42 -2.04 -4.70
C ASP A 454 -25.05 -2.22 -3.31
N ALA A 455 -25.83 -3.29 -3.10
CA ALA A 455 -26.43 -3.57 -1.80
C ALA A 455 -25.38 -3.88 -0.72
N LEU A 456 -24.33 -4.63 -1.07
CA LEU A 456 -23.19 -4.89 -0.18
C LEU A 456 -22.42 -3.60 0.13
N TYR A 457 -22.13 -2.81 -0.89
CA TYR A 457 -21.40 -1.54 -0.78
C TYR A 457 -22.14 -0.55 0.11
N ARG A 458 -23.44 -0.34 -0.11
CA ARG A 458 -24.27 0.58 0.72
C ARG A 458 -24.35 0.16 2.19
N LYS A 459 -24.14 -1.11 2.50
CA LYS A 459 -24.06 -1.63 3.87
C LYS A 459 -22.63 -1.72 4.43
N GLY A 460 -21.64 -1.26 3.67
CA GLY A 460 -20.23 -1.30 4.09
C GLY A 460 -19.67 -2.73 4.20
N VAL A 461 -20.25 -3.69 3.50
CA VAL A 461 -19.83 -5.09 3.55
C VAL A 461 -18.96 -5.41 2.35
N SER A 462 -17.71 -5.76 2.62
CA SER A 462 -16.86 -6.44 1.64
C SER A 462 -17.12 -7.93 1.66
N PHE A 463 -17.20 -8.53 0.47
CA PHE A 463 -17.31 -9.97 0.28
C PHE A 463 -16.22 -10.43 -0.67
N GLY A 464 -15.52 -11.52 -0.34
CA GLY A 464 -14.46 -12.07 -1.16
C GLY A 464 -14.41 -13.59 -1.10
N VAL A 465 -14.03 -14.21 -2.21
CA VAL A 465 -13.81 -15.65 -2.30
C VAL A 465 -12.39 -15.95 -2.78
N SER A 466 -11.75 -16.92 -2.14
CA SER A 466 -10.44 -17.43 -2.55
C SER A 466 -10.50 -18.95 -2.66
N SER A 467 -10.54 -19.45 -3.89
CA SER A 467 -10.54 -20.89 -4.16
C SER A 467 -9.14 -21.39 -4.53
N GLY A 468 -8.59 -22.24 -3.66
CA GLY A 468 -7.31 -22.91 -3.84
C GLY A 468 -7.45 -24.34 -4.38
N ARG A 469 -6.35 -25.09 -4.32
CA ARG A 469 -6.36 -26.52 -4.71
C ARG A 469 -7.18 -27.36 -3.74
N TRP A 470 -7.04 -27.12 -2.43
CA TRP A 470 -7.59 -27.99 -1.39
C TRP A 470 -8.71 -27.36 -0.58
N ALA A 471 -8.77 -26.04 -0.53
CA ALA A 471 -9.78 -25.32 0.24
C ALA A 471 -10.26 -24.09 -0.50
N THR A 472 -11.46 -23.65 -0.16
CA THR A 472 -12.08 -22.43 -0.65
C THR A 472 -12.52 -21.62 0.55
N ARG A 473 -12.08 -20.36 0.60
CA ARG A 473 -12.36 -19.43 1.68
C ARG A 473 -13.36 -18.40 1.20
N LEU A 474 -14.43 -18.19 1.96
CA LEU A 474 -15.36 -17.09 1.80
C LEU A 474 -15.16 -16.15 2.99
N THR A 475 -15.00 -14.86 2.71
CA THR A 475 -14.76 -13.84 3.72
C THR A 475 -15.77 -12.71 3.57
N TRP A 476 -16.43 -12.37 4.67
CA TRP A 476 -17.21 -11.14 4.82
C TRP A 476 -16.50 -10.25 5.83
N ALA A 477 -16.39 -8.96 5.54
CA ALA A 477 -15.90 -7.98 6.51
C ALA A 477 -16.68 -6.66 6.36
N GLY A 478 -17.09 -6.08 7.49
CA GLY A 478 -17.91 -4.88 7.54
C GLY A 478 -18.50 -4.65 8.93
N PRO A 479 -19.55 -3.80 9.04
CA PRO A 479 -20.29 -3.61 10.28
C PRO A 479 -20.84 -4.94 10.80
N GLU A 480 -20.70 -5.20 12.11
CA GLU A 480 -21.10 -6.45 12.75
C GLU A 480 -22.58 -6.78 12.52
N GLU A 481 -23.45 -5.78 12.64
CA GLU A 481 -24.88 -5.87 12.40
C GLU A 481 -25.25 -6.20 10.95
N ALA A 482 -24.35 -5.95 9.98
CA ALA A 482 -24.56 -6.21 8.57
C ALA A 482 -24.12 -7.63 8.13
N ILE A 483 -23.26 -8.29 8.93
CA ILE A 483 -22.71 -9.61 8.56
C ILE A 483 -23.80 -10.69 8.42
N PRO A 484 -24.77 -10.85 9.33
CA PRO A 484 -25.82 -11.87 9.17
C PRO A 484 -26.60 -11.72 7.86
N TRP A 485 -26.99 -10.48 7.54
CA TRP A 485 -27.68 -10.17 6.29
C TRP A 485 -26.84 -10.54 5.06
N ALA A 486 -25.53 -10.24 5.07
CA ALA A 486 -24.66 -10.53 3.93
C ALA A 486 -24.42 -12.04 3.74
N VAL A 487 -24.40 -12.80 4.83
CA VAL A 487 -24.33 -14.27 4.79
C VAL A 487 -25.63 -14.86 4.22
N ASP A 488 -26.78 -14.33 4.60
CA ASP A 488 -28.07 -14.75 4.06
C ASP A 488 -28.21 -14.42 2.58
N LEU A 489 -27.73 -13.24 2.16
CA LEU A 489 -27.65 -12.88 0.74
C LEU A 489 -26.77 -13.86 -0.05
N ALA A 490 -25.60 -14.22 0.47
CA ALA A 490 -24.72 -15.20 -0.16
C ALA A 490 -25.36 -16.60 -0.22
N ARG A 491 -26.10 -16.99 0.83
CA ARG A 491 -26.84 -18.26 0.87
C ARG A 491 -27.97 -18.29 -0.16
N GLU A 492 -28.71 -17.20 -0.30
CA GLU A 492 -29.74 -17.07 -1.32
C GLU A 492 -29.13 -17.11 -2.73
N ARG A 493 -28.03 -16.38 -2.94
CA ARG A 493 -27.27 -16.38 -4.18
C ARG A 493 -26.77 -17.78 -4.57
N LEU A 494 -26.38 -18.60 -3.60
CA LEU A 494 -26.00 -20.00 -3.83
C LEU A 494 -27.19 -20.87 -4.25
N ARG A 495 -28.40 -20.59 -3.77
CA ARG A 495 -29.62 -21.38 -4.06
C ARG A 495 -30.33 -20.94 -5.32
N ARG A 496 -30.30 -19.64 -5.64
CA ARG A 496 -30.98 -19.01 -6.77
C ARG A 496 -30.02 -18.06 -7.51
N PRO A 497 -28.89 -18.56 -8.04
CA PRO A 497 -27.97 -17.73 -8.81
C PRO A 497 -28.64 -17.31 -10.12
N THR A 498 -28.46 -16.05 -10.50
CA THR A 498 -28.96 -15.52 -11.77
C THR A 498 -27.80 -15.14 -12.65
N LEU A 499 -27.69 -15.74 -13.83
CA LEU A 499 -26.62 -15.50 -14.78
C LEU A 499 -27.25 -15.24 -16.14
N ASP A 500 -27.02 -14.07 -16.70
CA ASP A 500 -27.40 -13.80 -18.09
C ASP A 500 -26.36 -14.39 -19.07
N ASP A 501 -26.80 -14.65 -20.31
CA ASP A 501 -25.98 -15.27 -21.35
C ASP A 501 -24.76 -14.43 -21.74
N THR A 502 -24.81 -13.12 -21.53
CA THR A 502 -23.68 -12.22 -21.82
C THR A 502 -22.60 -12.40 -20.76
N THR A 503 -22.96 -12.32 -19.48
CA THR A 503 -22.07 -12.56 -18.34
C THR A 503 -21.46 -13.96 -18.41
N HIS A 504 -22.25 -14.98 -18.74
CA HIS A 504 -21.74 -16.34 -18.90
C HIS A 504 -20.66 -16.43 -20.00
N ARG A 505 -20.92 -15.86 -21.19
CA ARG A 505 -19.94 -15.83 -22.30
C ARG A 505 -18.68 -15.07 -21.93
N GLN A 506 -18.81 -13.91 -21.29
CA GLN A 506 -17.66 -13.10 -20.85
C GLN A 506 -16.77 -13.86 -19.86
N VAL A 507 -17.35 -14.60 -18.91
CA VAL A 507 -16.56 -15.43 -17.97
C VAL A 507 -15.79 -16.52 -18.70
N ILE A 508 -16.39 -17.15 -19.72
CA ILE A 508 -15.71 -18.15 -20.55
C ILE A 508 -14.53 -17.51 -21.29
N GLU A 509 -14.75 -16.37 -21.95
CA GLU A 509 -13.71 -15.64 -22.68
C GLU A 509 -12.55 -15.22 -21.78
N ASP A 510 -12.85 -14.70 -20.59
CA ASP A 510 -11.86 -14.34 -19.57
C ASP A 510 -11.01 -15.55 -19.15
N VAL A 511 -11.66 -16.71 -18.92
CA VAL A 511 -10.97 -17.95 -18.55
C VAL A 511 -10.06 -18.42 -19.69
N ILE A 512 -10.53 -18.39 -20.94
CA ILE A 512 -9.75 -18.78 -22.12
C ILE A 512 -8.57 -17.83 -22.31
N THR A 513 -8.80 -16.52 -22.21
CA THR A 513 -7.77 -15.48 -22.36
C THR A 513 -6.69 -15.64 -21.31
N ARG A 514 -7.04 -15.76 -20.03
CA ARG A 514 -6.07 -16.00 -18.95
C ARG A 514 -5.28 -17.29 -19.14
N ARG A 515 -5.90 -18.35 -19.67
CA ARG A 515 -5.20 -19.61 -20.00
C ARG A 515 -4.19 -19.42 -21.14
N ARG A 516 -4.57 -18.68 -22.19
CA ARG A 516 -3.68 -18.34 -23.31
C ARG A 516 -2.49 -17.49 -22.82
N GLU A 517 -2.73 -16.48 -21.99
CA GLU A 517 -1.68 -15.66 -21.39
C GLU A 517 -0.73 -16.48 -20.50
N ARG A 518 -1.27 -17.35 -19.63
CA ARG A 518 -0.44 -18.25 -18.81
C ARG A 518 0.41 -19.18 -19.67
N ARG A 519 -0.14 -19.70 -20.78
CA ARG A 519 0.61 -20.54 -21.72
C ARG A 519 1.74 -19.75 -22.39
N ARG A 520 1.44 -18.54 -22.88
CA ARG A 520 2.44 -17.63 -23.47
C ARG A 520 3.56 -17.27 -22.48
N ARG A 521 3.21 -16.94 -21.23
CA ARG A 521 4.19 -16.64 -20.17
C ARG A 521 5.08 -17.85 -19.82
N ARG A 522 4.51 -19.06 -19.82
CA ARG A 522 5.27 -20.30 -19.61
C ARG A 522 6.20 -20.63 -20.78
N SER A 523 5.75 -20.44 -22.02
CA SER A 523 6.58 -20.67 -23.22
C SER A 523 7.65 -19.60 -23.42
N ALA A 524 7.43 -18.38 -22.93
CA ALA A 524 8.38 -17.27 -23.04
C ALA A 524 9.44 -17.25 -21.92
N GLY A 525 9.56 -18.30 -21.09
CA GLY A 525 10.56 -18.35 -20.00
C GLY A 525 10.39 -17.25 -18.94
N TRP A 526 9.25 -16.56 -18.91
CA TRP A 526 9.01 -15.39 -18.08
C TRP A 526 8.93 -15.79 -16.61
N ARG A 527 10.04 -15.64 -15.86
CA ARG A 527 10.00 -15.62 -14.39
C ARG A 527 9.35 -14.30 -13.99
N PRO A 528 8.32 -14.29 -13.14
CA PRO A 528 7.79 -13.03 -12.67
C PRO A 528 8.88 -12.33 -11.85
N CYS A 529 9.35 -11.18 -12.32
CA CYS A 529 9.79 -10.14 -11.40
C CYS A 529 8.68 -9.97 -10.38
N ALA A 530 9.02 -10.07 -9.10
CA ALA A 530 8.09 -9.95 -8.00
C ALA A 530 7.44 -8.55 -8.02
N ALA A 531 6.36 -8.41 -8.78
CA ALA A 531 5.42 -7.32 -8.60
C ALA A 531 4.86 -7.48 -7.19
N ARG A 532 5.14 -6.49 -6.34
CA ARG A 532 4.57 -6.34 -5.01
C ARG A 532 3.05 -6.54 -5.12
N ARG A 533 2.57 -7.71 -4.69
CA ARG A 533 1.18 -7.87 -4.27
C ARG A 533 1.07 -7.11 -2.97
N SER A 534 0.41 -5.96 -3.04
CA SER A 534 -0.20 -5.30 -1.90
C SER A 534 -1.15 -6.26 -1.20
N GLY A 535 -1.09 -6.29 0.13
CA GLY A 535 -2.14 -6.82 1.01
C GLY A 535 -2.33 -8.34 0.98
N ASP A 536 -1.41 -9.08 1.59
CA ASP A 536 -1.69 -10.29 2.42
C ASP A 536 -0.35 -10.97 2.73
N ARG A 537 0.14 -10.78 3.96
CA ARG A 537 1.19 -11.63 4.54
C ARG A 537 0.73 -12.08 5.92
N ASP A 538 -0.09 -13.11 5.93
CA ASP A 538 -0.24 -13.97 7.11
C ASP A 538 0.91 -14.98 7.20
N LEU A 539 1.55 -14.94 8.36
CA LEU A 539 2.11 -16.04 9.18
C LEU A 539 3.31 -16.86 8.65
N PRO A 540 4.40 -16.98 9.44
CA PRO A 540 5.53 -17.85 9.13
C PRO A 540 5.16 -19.33 9.31
N ARG A 541 5.51 -20.15 8.31
CA ARG A 541 5.47 -21.61 8.39
C ARG A 541 6.40 -22.09 9.51
N ALA A 542 5.82 -22.79 10.48
CA ALA A 542 6.53 -23.52 11.52
C ALA A 542 7.57 -24.50 10.94
N HIS A 543 8.68 -24.61 11.66
CA HIS A 543 9.80 -25.51 11.42
C HIS A 543 9.36 -26.96 11.16
N ARG A 544 9.82 -27.55 10.05
CA ARG A 544 9.94 -29.01 9.92
C ARG A 544 11.33 -29.42 10.41
N ALA A 545 11.37 -30.21 11.49
CA ALA A 545 12.55 -30.93 11.93
C ALA A 545 13.03 -31.93 10.85
N PRO A 546 14.35 -32.25 10.77
CA PRO A 546 14.89 -33.08 9.70
C PRO A 546 14.65 -34.57 9.98
N GLN A 547 13.87 -35.24 9.12
CA GLN A 547 13.83 -36.70 9.10
C GLN A 547 14.96 -37.25 8.22
N ARG A 548 15.77 -38.10 8.85
CA ARG A 548 16.90 -38.88 8.30
C ARG A 548 16.51 -39.62 7.02
N ARG A 549 17.39 -39.57 6.02
CA ARG A 549 17.38 -40.49 4.87
C ARG A 549 17.80 -41.89 5.35
N GLY A 550 16.95 -42.87 5.10
CA GLY A 550 17.29 -44.29 5.23
C GLY A 550 16.49 -45.09 4.22
N SER A 551 17.10 -45.40 3.08
CA SER A 551 16.59 -46.31 2.06
C SER A 551 17.25 -47.67 2.23
N ALA A 552 16.47 -48.71 2.58
CA ALA A 552 16.61 -50.06 2.05
C ALA A 552 15.45 -50.94 2.55
N ARG A 553 14.94 -51.78 1.64
CA ARG A 553 13.71 -52.59 1.65
C ARG A 553 13.63 -53.61 2.81
N PRO A 554 12.42 -54.05 3.23
CA PRO A 554 12.26 -55.26 4.00
C PRO A 554 12.01 -56.47 3.09
N ASP A 555 12.74 -57.56 3.35
CA ASP A 555 12.40 -58.91 2.90
C ASP A 555 11.65 -59.63 4.02
N LEU A 556 10.68 -60.44 3.63
CA LEU A 556 9.70 -61.11 4.48
C LEU A 556 10.26 -62.43 5.02
N SER A 557 10.34 -62.57 6.34
CA SER A 557 10.08 -63.87 6.98
C SER A 557 9.73 -63.72 8.48
N ARG A 558 8.55 -64.25 8.79
CA ARG A 558 7.95 -64.55 10.11
C ARG A 558 8.81 -65.52 10.97
N PRO A 559 8.38 -65.92 12.19
CA PRO A 559 7.67 -65.21 13.28
C PRO A 559 8.23 -65.60 14.70
N ALA A 560 7.46 -65.25 15.74
CA ALA A 560 7.40 -65.84 17.11
C ALA A 560 8.02 -64.96 18.21
N LEU A 561 7.21 -64.29 19.04
CA LEU A 561 6.42 -64.76 20.20
C LEU A 561 7.13 -64.45 21.53
N LYS A 562 6.31 -63.96 22.47
CA LYS A 562 6.51 -63.83 23.93
C LYS A 562 7.38 -62.66 24.39
N ALA A 563 7.09 -62.02 25.52
CA ALA A 563 5.92 -61.89 26.37
C ALA A 563 6.34 -60.95 27.52
N ARG A 564 5.33 -60.43 28.22
CA ARG A 564 5.36 -59.93 29.62
C ARG A 564 5.97 -58.54 29.83
N ARG A 565 5.10 -57.58 30.18
CA ARG A 565 4.68 -57.18 31.56
C ARG A 565 5.73 -56.23 32.14
N ALA A 566 5.42 -55.16 32.85
CA ALA A 566 4.18 -54.51 33.25
C ALA A 566 4.64 -53.27 34.03
N ARG A 567 4.06 -52.12 33.77
CA ARG A 567 3.40 -51.21 34.72
C ARG A 567 3.10 -49.90 34.01
#